data_AF-A0A504YA27-F1
#
_entry.id   AF-A0A504YA27-F1
#
_cell.length_a   1.000
_cell.length_b   1.000
_cell.length_c   1.000
_cell.angle_alpha   90.00
_cell.angle_beta   90.00
_cell.angle_gamma   90.00
#
_symmetry.space_group_name_H-M   'P 1'
#
loop_
_entity.id
_entity.type
_entity.pdbx_description
1 polymer ?
#
loop_
_entity_poly.entity_id
_entity_poly.type
_entity_poly.pdbx_seq_one_letter_code
_entity_poly.pdbx_strand_id
1 'polypeptide(L)'
;MALNDTEAQRQIRHMVAFIDQEAREKVEEIDAKAEEEFQIEKSRLVQSQRMKIMEYYSRKEKQIELTKKIQDSNLKNLSRLKVLQSRENHIEMLLDEAKQRLSELSRDRQRYESCLRGLITQGLLQLLEPEIVIKCRASDQELVRNILPSCLSTYKQLTNTNSKVSLAQDLPTKPRK
;
A
#
# COMPACT_ATOMS: atom_id res chain seq x y z
N MET A 1 -110.65 -27.40 -6.82
CA MET A 1 -109.99 -26.49 -5.87
C MET A 1 -108.92 -25.73 -6.63
N ALA A 2 -109.30 -24.58 -7.18
CA ALA A 2 -108.35 -23.64 -7.79
C ALA A 2 -107.68 -22.88 -6.66
N LEU A 3 -106.35 -22.75 -6.68
CA LEU A 3 -105.62 -21.89 -5.77
C LEU A 3 -106.20 -20.47 -5.83
N ASN A 4 -106.45 -19.85 -4.68
CA ASN A 4 -106.89 -18.45 -4.61
C ASN A 4 -105.80 -17.54 -5.21
N ASP A 5 -106.15 -16.64 -6.14
CA ASP A 5 -105.22 -15.71 -6.81
C ASP A 5 -104.35 -14.88 -5.84
N THR A 6 -104.85 -14.64 -4.63
CA THR A 6 -104.13 -13.95 -3.55
C THR A 6 -102.97 -14.76 -2.97
N GLU A 7 -103.07 -16.10 -2.94
CA GLU A 7 -102.00 -17.00 -2.52
C GLU A 7 -100.92 -17.11 -3.60
N ALA A 8 -101.31 -17.17 -4.87
CA ALA A 8 -100.40 -17.14 -6.01
C ALA A 8 -99.56 -15.84 -6.04
N GLN A 9 -100.19 -14.68 -5.83
CA GLN A 9 -99.46 -13.40 -5.73
C GLN A 9 -98.54 -13.31 -4.51
N ARG A 10 -98.86 -14.00 -3.41
CA ARG A 10 -97.97 -14.06 -2.23
C ARG A 10 -96.73 -14.92 -2.53
N GLN A 11 -96.89 -16.05 -3.21
CA GLN A 11 -95.78 -16.90 -3.65
C GLN A 11 -94.87 -16.18 -4.64
N ILE A 12 -95.41 -15.47 -5.63
CA ILE A 12 -94.61 -14.69 -6.60
C ILE A 12 -93.77 -13.63 -5.88
N ARG A 13 -94.34 -12.90 -4.92
CA ARG A 13 -93.59 -11.92 -4.11
C ARG A 13 -92.48 -12.55 -3.28
N HIS A 14 -92.74 -13.73 -2.70
CA HIS A 14 -91.73 -14.49 -1.98
C HIS A 14 -90.59 -14.93 -2.91
N MET A 15 -90.91 -15.40 -4.13
CA MET A 15 -89.89 -15.76 -5.13
C MET A 15 -89.06 -14.55 -5.58
N VAL A 16 -89.68 -13.38 -5.79
CA VAL A 16 -88.95 -12.16 -6.14
C VAL A 16 -88.02 -11.71 -5.00
N ALA A 17 -88.48 -11.78 -3.74
CA ALA A 17 -87.65 -11.46 -2.58
C ALA A 17 -86.46 -12.42 -2.43
N PHE A 18 -86.67 -13.72 -2.70
CA PHE A 18 -85.60 -14.71 -2.72
C PHE A 18 -84.56 -14.40 -3.80
N ILE A 19 -84.99 -14.05 -5.01
CA ILE A 19 -84.09 -13.67 -6.11
C ILE A 19 -83.27 -12.41 -5.75
N ASP A 20 -83.90 -11.40 -5.13
CA ASP A 20 -83.18 -10.19 -4.70
C ASP A 20 -82.17 -10.50 -3.59
N GLN A 21 -82.52 -11.37 -2.64
CA GLN A 21 -81.59 -11.80 -1.59
C GLN A 21 -80.42 -12.59 -2.16
N GLU A 22 -80.67 -13.55 -3.05
CA GLU A 22 -79.63 -14.35 -3.69
C GLU A 22 -78.69 -13.46 -4.54
N ALA A 23 -79.23 -12.46 -5.23
CA ALA A 23 -78.43 -11.48 -5.95
C ALA A 23 -77.55 -10.64 -5.02
N ARG A 24 -78.07 -10.19 -3.87
CA ARG A 24 -77.30 -9.44 -2.87
C ARG A 24 -76.19 -10.27 -2.24
N GLU A 25 -76.49 -11.50 -1.84
CA GLU A 25 -75.49 -12.44 -1.31
C GLU A 25 -74.38 -12.70 -2.35
N LYS A 26 -74.74 -12.78 -3.64
CA LYS A 26 -73.75 -12.93 -4.71
C LYS A 26 -72.86 -11.69 -4.89
N VAL A 27 -73.42 -10.49 -4.76
CA VAL A 27 -72.64 -9.24 -4.79
C VAL A 27 -71.67 -9.19 -3.60
N GLU A 28 -72.14 -9.47 -2.38
CA GLU A 28 -71.29 -9.49 -1.19
C GLU A 28 -70.17 -10.53 -1.30
N GLU A 29 -70.44 -11.71 -1.86
CA GLU A 29 -69.42 -12.74 -2.11
C GLU A 29 -68.35 -12.26 -3.11
N ILE A 30 -68.76 -11.56 -4.17
CA ILE A 30 -67.83 -11.00 -5.17
C ILE A 30 -66.96 -9.92 -4.54
N ASP A 31 -67.55 -9.00 -3.78
CA ASP A 31 -66.82 -7.91 -3.14
C ASP A 31 -65.83 -8.43 -2.09
N ALA A 32 -66.24 -9.42 -1.29
CA ALA A 32 -65.36 -10.07 -0.31
C ALA A 32 -64.15 -10.75 -0.99
N LYS A 33 -64.39 -11.46 -2.10
CA LYS A 33 -63.31 -12.08 -2.88
C LYS A 33 -62.39 -11.06 -3.54
N ALA A 34 -62.95 -9.99 -4.09
CA ALA A 34 -62.17 -8.93 -4.72
C ALA A 34 -61.24 -8.25 -3.71
N GLU A 35 -61.70 -7.99 -2.48
CA GLU A 35 -60.86 -7.42 -1.42
C GLU A 35 -59.77 -8.41 -0.97
N GLU A 36 -60.10 -9.69 -0.82
CA GLU A 36 -59.12 -10.72 -0.47
C GLU A 36 -58.01 -10.82 -1.54
N GLU A 37 -58.38 -10.92 -2.82
CA GLU A 37 -57.42 -10.96 -3.93
C GLU A 37 -56.58 -9.68 -4.00
N PHE A 38 -57.19 -8.52 -3.79
CA PHE A 38 -56.48 -7.24 -3.75
C PHE A 38 -55.41 -7.22 -2.65
N GLN A 39 -55.74 -7.65 -1.43
CA GLN A 39 -54.78 -7.68 -0.33
C GLN A 39 -53.65 -8.69 -0.57
N ILE A 40 -53.95 -9.84 -1.19
CA ILE A 40 -52.96 -10.85 -1.55
C ILE A 40 -51.98 -10.28 -2.59
N GLU A 41 -52.46 -9.72 -3.70
CA GLU A 41 -51.59 -9.19 -4.76
C GLU A 41 -50.80 -7.96 -4.29
N LYS A 42 -51.44 -7.06 -3.54
CA LYS A 42 -50.75 -5.92 -2.90
C LYS A 42 -49.61 -6.42 -2.02
N SER A 43 -49.87 -7.39 -1.15
CA SER A 43 -48.85 -7.97 -0.26
C SER A 43 -47.74 -8.63 -1.07
N ARG A 44 -48.07 -9.38 -2.12
CA ARG A 44 -47.10 -10.04 -3.01
C ARG A 44 -46.18 -9.03 -3.69
N LEU A 45 -46.73 -7.95 -4.25
CA LEU A 45 -45.98 -6.89 -4.91
C LEU A 45 -45.05 -6.17 -3.94
N VAL A 46 -45.56 -5.80 -2.76
CA VAL A 46 -44.75 -5.13 -1.72
C VAL A 46 -43.60 -6.03 -1.27
N GLN A 47 -43.85 -7.31 -0.98
CA GLN A 47 -42.80 -8.24 -0.55
C GLN A 47 -41.75 -8.48 -1.65
N SER A 48 -42.19 -8.61 -2.91
CA SER A 48 -41.28 -8.76 -4.05
C SER A 48 -40.34 -7.55 -4.20
N GLN A 49 -40.86 -6.33 -4.10
CA GLN A 49 -40.05 -5.12 -4.18
C GLN A 49 -39.15 -4.94 -2.95
N ARG A 50 -39.64 -5.27 -1.75
CA ARG A 50 -38.82 -5.26 -0.53
C ARG A 50 -37.59 -6.16 -0.66
N MET A 51 -37.74 -7.37 -1.19
CA MET A 51 -36.60 -8.27 -1.42
C MET A 51 -35.57 -7.66 -2.37
N LYS A 52 -36.00 -7.03 -3.48
CA LYS A 52 -35.09 -6.34 -4.42
C LYS A 52 -34.34 -5.19 -3.74
N ILE A 53 -35.02 -4.41 -2.92
CA ILE A 53 -34.41 -3.31 -2.16
C ILE A 53 -33.38 -3.87 -1.16
N MET A 54 -33.73 -4.91 -0.41
CA MET A 54 -32.82 -5.55 0.54
C MET A 54 -31.56 -6.08 -0.16
N GLU A 55 -31.70 -6.73 -1.31
CA GLU A 55 -30.57 -7.25 -2.07
C GLU A 55 -29.67 -6.11 -2.58
N TYR A 56 -30.27 -5.03 -3.12
CA TYR A 56 -29.53 -3.85 -3.56
C TYR A 56 -28.69 -3.24 -2.43
N TYR A 57 -29.29 -3.02 -1.26
CA TYR A 57 -28.58 -2.44 -0.13
C TYR A 57 -27.55 -3.40 0.46
N SER A 58 -27.81 -4.70 0.49
CA SER A 58 -26.81 -5.70 0.92
C SER A 58 -25.56 -5.69 0.03
N ARG A 59 -25.74 -5.58 -1.30
CA ARG A 59 -24.61 -5.45 -2.24
C ARG A 59 -23.84 -4.14 -2.00
N LYS A 60 -24.56 -3.03 -1.81
CA LYS A 60 -23.96 -1.71 -1.58
C LYS A 60 -23.19 -1.65 -0.26
N GLU A 61 -23.71 -2.26 0.80
CA GLU A 61 -23.04 -2.36 2.09
C GLU A 61 -21.73 -3.14 1.99
N LYS A 62 -21.76 -4.32 1.35
CA LYS A 62 -20.54 -5.13 1.10
C LYS A 62 -19.49 -4.38 0.29
N GLN A 63 -19.93 -3.61 -0.72
CA GLN A 63 -19.03 -2.78 -1.53
C GLN A 63 -18.36 -1.70 -0.68
N ILE A 64 -19.13 -0.98 0.15
CA ILE A 64 -18.60 0.05 1.04
C ILE A 64 -17.62 -0.55 2.06
N GLU A 65 -17.95 -1.70 2.64
CA GLU A 65 -17.08 -2.39 3.58
C GLU A 65 -15.74 -2.77 2.93
N LEU A 66 -15.78 -3.29 1.71
CA LEU A 66 -14.57 -3.61 0.94
C LEU A 66 -13.74 -2.35 0.65
N THR A 67 -14.38 -1.27 0.17
CA THR A 67 -13.69 0.00 -0.10
C THR A 67 -13.03 0.55 1.16
N LYS A 68 -13.71 0.49 2.31
CA LYS A 68 -13.15 0.91 3.61
C LYS A 68 -11.92 0.07 3.97
N LYS A 69 -11.97 -1.26 3.83
CA LYS A 69 -10.82 -2.14 4.08
C LYS A 69 -9.63 -1.81 3.18
N ILE A 70 -9.88 -1.52 1.90
CA ILE A 70 -8.83 -1.11 0.96
C ILE A 70 -8.22 0.23 1.38
N GLN A 71 -9.04 1.22 1.73
CA GLN A 71 -8.57 2.52 2.20
C GLN A 71 -7.73 2.40 3.48
N ASP A 72 -8.19 1.63 4.46
CA ASP A 72 -7.46 1.38 5.70
C ASP A 72 -6.11 0.70 5.43
N SER A 73 -6.08 -0.29 4.53
CA SER A 73 -4.86 -0.98 4.13
C SER A 73 -3.87 -0.04 3.43
N ASN A 74 -4.37 0.77 2.49
CA ASN A 74 -3.57 1.76 1.78
C ASN A 74 -2.99 2.81 2.73
N LEU A 75 -3.79 3.32 3.67
CA LEU A 75 -3.34 4.29 4.66
C LEU A 75 -2.24 3.72 5.55
N LYS A 76 -2.39 2.47 6.01
CA LYS A 76 -1.36 1.76 6.77
C LYS A 76 -0.07 1.60 5.97
N ASN A 77 -0.17 1.20 4.70
CA ASN A 77 1.01 1.06 3.85
C ASN A 77 1.71 2.40 3.59
N LEU A 78 0.96 3.47 3.32
CA LEU A 78 1.52 4.83 3.17
C LEU A 78 2.24 5.28 4.44
N SER A 79 1.64 5.03 5.60
CA SER A 79 2.25 5.35 6.89
C SER A 79 3.55 4.57 7.11
N ARG A 80 3.56 3.27 6.77
CA ARG A 80 4.75 2.43 6.83
C ARG A 80 5.86 2.94 5.90
N LEU A 81 5.53 3.28 4.66
CA LEU A 81 6.49 3.83 3.69
C LEU A 81 7.08 5.15 4.19
N LYS A 82 6.27 6.03 4.78
CA LYS A 82 6.74 7.29 5.36
C LYS A 82 7.75 7.07 6.48
N VAL A 83 7.51 6.08 7.35
CA VAL A 83 8.47 5.70 8.40
C VAL A 83 9.77 5.17 7.80
N LEU A 84 9.69 4.30 6.79
CA LEU A 84 10.89 3.77 6.13
C LEU A 84 11.70 4.87 5.45
N GLN A 85 11.05 5.77 4.73
CA GLN A 85 11.70 6.91 4.09
C GLN A 85 12.36 7.82 5.13
N SER A 86 11.70 8.10 6.25
CA SER A 86 12.30 8.88 7.34
C SER A 86 13.53 8.21 7.93
N ARG A 87 13.52 6.87 8.07
CA ARG A 87 14.68 6.11 8.54
C ARG A 87 15.84 6.19 7.56
N GLU A 88 15.57 6.03 6.27
CA GLU A 88 16.58 6.14 5.22
C GLU A 88 17.21 7.54 5.20
N ASN A 89 16.38 8.59 5.22
CA ASN A 89 16.85 9.97 5.31
C ASN A 89 17.75 10.20 6.54
N HIS A 90 17.43 9.61 7.70
CA HIS A 90 18.29 9.73 8.88
C HIS A 90 19.65 9.05 8.71
N ILE A 91 19.68 7.89 8.04
CA ILE A 91 20.93 7.20 7.73
C ILE A 91 21.76 8.02 6.73
N GLU A 92 21.13 8.56 5.68
CA GLU A 92 21.81 9.41 4.70
C GLU A 92 22.42 10.65 5.37
N MET A 93 21.64 11.36 6.20
CA MET A 93 22.14 12.51 6.95
C MET A 93 23.32 12.13 7.86
N LEU A 94 23.26 11.00 8.56
CA LEU A 94 24.34 10.53 9.42
C LEU A 94 25.61 10.22 8.61
N LEU A 95 25.46 9.56 7.46
CA LEU A 95 26.57 9.25 6.57
C LEU A 95 27.19 10.54 6.00
N ASP A 96 26.38 11.54 5.65
CA ASP A 96 26.87 12.81 5.15
C ASP A 96 27.57 13.63 6.24
N GLU A 97 27.05 13.63 7.47
CA GLU A 97 27.72 14.23 8.62
C GLU A 97 29.06 13.53 8.91
N ALA A 98 29.10 12.20 8.85
CA ALA A 98 30.32 11.43 9.01
C ALA A 98 31.35 11.76 7.91
N LYS A 99 30.93 11.89 6.64
CA LYS A 99 31.80 12.34 5.55
C LYS A 99 32.32 13.75 5.78
N GLN A 100 31.49 14.67 6.28
CA GLN A 100 31.90 16.03 6.60
C GLN A 100 32.97 16.03 7.71
N ARG A 101 32.75 15.28 8.80
CA ARG A 101 33.76 15.10 9.86
C ARG A 101 35.06 14.46 9.37
N LEU A 102 34.98 13.50 8.45
CA LEU A 102 36.17 12.93 7.79
C LEU A 102 36.90 13.98 6.94
N SER A 103 36.16 14.87 6.27
CA SER A 103 36.77 15.99 5.54
C SER A 103 37.42 17.00 6.47
N GLU A 104 36.92 17.18 7.70
CA GLU A 104 37.56 18.02 8.71
C GLU A 104 38.85 17.39 9.23
N LEU A 105 38.91 16.06 9.40
CA LEU A 105 40.13 15.35 9.77
C LEU A 105 41.26 15.59 8.76
N SER A 106 40.93 15.71 7.47
CA SER A 106 41.89 16.04 6.42
C SER A 106 42.52 17.44 6.57
N ARG A 107 41.93 18.33 7.37
CA ARG A 107 42.50 19.66 7.66
C ARG A 107 43.58 19.60 8.75
N ASP A 108 43.52 18.63 9.66
CA ASP A 108 44.54 18.43 10.69
C ASP A 108 45.70 17.60 10.12
N ARG A 109 46.79 18.29 9.78
CA ARG A 109 47.93 17.69 9.07
C ARG A 109 48.56 16.52 9.83
N GLN A 110 48.67 16.59 11.15
CA GLN A 110 49.34 15.54 11.94
C GLN A 110 48.51 14.27 12.02
N ARG A 111 47.22 14.41 12.32
CA ARG A 111 46.30 13.26 12.37
C ARG A 111 46.12 12.63 10.99
N TYR A 112 45.99 13.48 9.96
CA TYR A 112 45.86 13.04 8.57
C TYR A 112 47.11 12.29 8.08
N GLU A 113 48.31 12.76 8.40
CA GLU A 113 49.57 12.08 8.05
C GLU A 113 49.65 10.68 8.66
N SER A 114 49.30 10.54 9.95
CA SER A 114 49.27 9.25 10.63
C SER A 114 48.26 8.28 10.00
N CYS A 115 47.05 8.77 9.69
CA CYS A 115 46.03 7.99 9.01
C CYS A 115 46.47 7.56 7.60
N LEU A 116 47.04 8.46 6.79
CA LEU A 116 47.55 8.16 5.45
C LEU A 116 48.65 7.10 5.49
N ARG A 117 49.56 7.19 6.47
CA ARG A 117 50.61 6.17 6.69
C ARG A 117 50.00 4.79 6.91
N GLY A 118 48.99 4.69 7.79
CA GLY A 118 48.27 3.44 8.05
C GLY A 118 47.57 2.87 6.81
N LEU A 119 46.84 3.71 6.08
CA LEU A 119 46.10 3.31 4.86
C LEU A 119 47.03 2.83 3.74
N ILE A 120 48.16 3.51 3.54
CA ILE A 120 49.15 3.11 2.53
C ILE A 120 49.78 1.77 2.92
N THR A 121 50.24 1.61 4.17
CA THR A 121 50.83 0.35 4.63
C THR A 121 49.83 -0.81 4.54
N GLN A 122 48.56 -0.59 4.90
CA GLN A 122 47.50 -1.59 4.73
C GLN A 122 47.33 -2.00 3.27
N GLY A 123 47.30 -1.04 2.34
CA GLY A 123 47.20 -1.32 0.91
C GLY A 123 48.41 -2.10 0.36
N LEU A 124 49.62 -1.75 0.78
CA LEU A 124 50.84 -2.47 0.41
C LEU A 124 50.80 -3.94 0.88
N LEU A 125 50.41 -4.15 2.14
CA LEU A 125 50.28 -5.49 2.73
C LEU A 125 49.16 -6.33 2.10
N GLN A 126 48.13 -5.69 1.53
CA GLN A 126 47.03 -6.40 0.87
C GLN A 126 47.37 -6.78 -0.58
N LEU A 127 48.21 -5.99 -1.27
CA LEU A 127 48.62 -6.25 -2.65
C LEU A 127 49.77 -7.27 -2.75
N LEU A 128 50.81 -7.15 -1.91
CA LEU A 128 51.99 -8.04 -1.93
C LEU A 128 52.72 -8.15 -3.28
N GLU A 129 52.62 -7.11 -4.12
CA GLU A 129 53.23 -7.07 -5.45
C GLU A 129 54.61 -6.37 -5.42
N PRO A 130 55.52 -6.71 -6.36
CA PRO A 130 56.85 -6.10 -6.44
C PRO A 130 56.83 -4.68 -7.01
N GLU A 131 55.83 -4.30 -7.80
CA GLU A 131 55.66 -2.94 -8.33
C GLU A 131 54.24 -2.43 -8.05
N ILE A 132 54.14 -1.29 -7.36
CA ILE A 132 52.87 -0.72 -6.91
C ILE A 132 52.80 0.75 -7.33
N VAL A 133 51.64 1.16 -7.85
CA VAL A 133 51.38 2.53 -8.28
C VAL A 133 50.34 3.16 -7.35
N ILE A 134 50.72 4.20 -6.62
CA ILE A 134 49.82 4.95 -5.73
C ILE A 134 49.20 6.14 -6.48
N LYS A 135 47.87 6.23 -6.43
CA LYS A 135 47.10 7.39 -6.90
C LYS A 135 46.62 8.18 -5.70
N CYS A 136 46.98 9.46 -5.64
CA CYS A 136 46.58 10.38 -4.57
C CYS A 136 46.07 11.70 -5.16
N ARG A 137 45.40 12.51 -4.34
CA ARG A 137 44.96 13.87 -4.72
C ARG A 137 46.19 14.76 -4.94
N ALA A 138 46.10 15.69 -5.89
CA ALA A 138 47.19 16.63 -6.20
C ALA A 138 47.74 17.35 -4.95
N SER A 139 46.86 17.75 -4.04
CA SER A 139 47.17 18.42 -2.77
C SER A 139 48.02 17.56 -1.81
N ASP A 140 47.92 16.24 -1.90
CA ASP A 140 48.54 15.31 -0.95
C ASP A 140 49.84 14.69 -1.48
N GLN A 141 50.24 14.99 -2.71
CA GLN A 141 51.42 14.39 -3.36
C GLN A 141 52.71 14.61 -2.56
N GLU A 142 52.93 15.83 -2.05
CA GLU A 142 54.11 16.14 -1.24
C GLU A 142 54.10 15.37 0.09
N LEU A 143 52.91 15.27 0.71
CA LEU A 143 52.74 14.62 2.00
C LEU A 143 52.94 13.10 1.87
N VAL A 144 52.42 12.49 0.80
CA VAL A 144 52.65 11.07 0.48
C VAL A 144 54.14 10.81 0.17
N ARG A 145 54.82 11.68 -0.58
CA ARG A 145 56.27 11.54 -0.84
C ARG A 145 57.09 11.48 0.45
N ASN A 146 56.71 12.26 1.45
CA ASN A 146 57.38 12.29 2.75
C ASN A 146 57.10 11.04 3.60
N ILE A 147 55.89 10.47 3.53
CA ILE A 147 55.50 9.28 4.30
C ILE A 147 56.01 7.97 3.66
N LEU A 148 56.15 7.92 2.34
CA LEU A 148 56.51 6.71 1.57
C LEU A 148 57.70 5.90 2.13
N PRO A 149 58.85 6.52 2.51
CA PRO A 149 59.98 5.79 3.07
C PRO A 149 59.63 5.06 4.37
N SER A 150 58.80 5.69 5.20
CA SER A 150 58.34 5.11 6.46
C SER A 150 57.38 3.93 6.24
N CYS A 151 56.51 3.98 5.22
CA CYS A 151 55.63 2.85 4.91
C CYS A 151 56.41 1.66 4.35
N LEU A 152 57.40 1.92 3.48
CA LEU A 152 58.25 0.88 2.90
C LEU A 152 59.10 0.16 3.94
N SER A 153 59.63 0.87 4.94
CA SER A 153 60.38 0.26 6.03
C SER A 153 59.49 -0.67 6.86
N THR A 154 58.28 -0.23 7.22
CA THR A 154 57.30 -1.07 7.95
C THR A 154 56.86 -2.28 7.11
N TYR A 155 56.60 -2.09 5.81
CA TYR A 155 56.25 -3.18 4.91
C TYR A 155 57.35 -4.23 4.81
N LYS A 156 58.61 -3.80 4.62
CA LYS A 156 59.77 -4.69 4.53
C LYS A 156 60.01 -5.46 5.84
N GLN A 157 59.80 -4.81 6.99
CA GLN A 157 59.88 -5.48 8.30
C GLN A 157 58.86 -6.60 8.46
N LEU A 158 57.65 -6.43 7.92
CA LEU A 158 56.56 -7.41 8.06
C LEU A 158 56.60 -8.53 7.02
N THR A 159 57.02 -8.23 5.78
CA THR A 159 56.91 -9.15 4.63
C THR A 159 58.26 -9.67 4.12
N ASN A 160 59.38 -9.13 4.61
CA ASN A 160 60.76 -9.42 4.14
C ASN A 160 60.97 -9.26 2.62
N THR A 161 60.02 -8.64 1.90
CA THR A 161 60.07 -8.42 0.46
C THR A 161 60.19 -6.94 0.16
N ASN A 162 60.85 -6.60 -0.95
CA ASN A 162 60.99 -5.23 -1.41
C ASN A 162 59.96 -4.96 -2.52
N SER A 163 59.18 -3.89 -2.37
CA SER A 163 58.26 -3.40 -3.40
C SER A 163 58.71 -2.01 -3.87
N LYS A 164 58.75 -1.80 -5.18
CA LYS A 164 58.95 -0.49 -5.81
C LYS A 164 57.60 0.23 -5.84
N VAL A 165 57.53 1.39 -5.20
CA VAL A 165 56.31 2.22 -5.19
C VAL A 165 56.54 3.44 -6.06
N SER A 166 55.66 3.65 -7.04
CA SER A 166 55.65 4.83 -7.92
C SER A 166 54.37 5.65 -7.71
N LEU A 167 54.46 6.97 -7.86
CA LEU A 167 53.31 7.87 -7.78
C LEU A 167 52.81 8.14 -9.20
N ALA A 168 51.54 7.85 -9.47
CA ALA A 168 50.95 8.18 -10.76
C ALA A 168 50.72 9.70 -10.87
N GLN A 169 51.25 10.31 -11.95
CA GLN A 169 50.83 11.63 -12.42
C GLN A 169 49.61 11.44 -13.33
N ASP A 170 48.46 11.96 -12.90
CA ASP A 170 47.16 12.07 -13.57
C ASP A 170 46.88 11.19 -14.80
N LEU A 171 45.92 10.26 -14.67
CA LEU A 171 45.10 9.83 -15.81
C LEU A 171 43.79 10.64 -15.83
N PRO A 172 43.30 11.06 -17.00
CA PRO A 172 42.06 11.83 -17.11
C PRO A 172 40.89 11.04 -16.53
N THR A 173 40.22 11.63 -15.53
CA THR A 173 38.98 11.12 -14.98
C THR A 173 37.90 11.23 -16.05
N LYS A 174 37.52 10.10 -16.66
CA LYS A 174 36.27 10.06 -17.43
C LYS A 174 35.12 10.51 -16.52
N PRO A 175 34.24 11.42 -16.97
CA PRO A 175 33.10 11.82 -16.17
C PRO A 175 32.26 10.58 -15.84
N ARG A 176 32.05 10.34 -14.54
CA ARG A 176 31.08 9.35 -14.08
C ARG A 176 29.71 9.83 -14.57
N LYS A 177 29.08 9.02 -15.42
CA LYS A 177 27.67 9.18 -15.81
C LYS A 177 26.78 9.07 -14.58
#